data_AF-A0A5J4YUI1-F1
#
_entry.id   AF-A0A5J4YUI1-F1
#
_cell.length_a   1.000
_cell.length_b   1.000
_cell.length_c   1.000
_cell.angle_alpha   90.00
_cell.angle_beta   90.00
_cell.angle_gamma   90.00
#
_symmetry.space_group_name_H-M   'P 1'
#
loop_
_entity.id
_entity.type
_entity.pdbx_description
1 polymer ?
#
loop_
_entity_poly.entity_id
_entity_poly.type
_entity_poly.pdbx_seq_one_letter_code
_entity_poly.pdbx_strand_id
1 'polypeptide(L)' 'MNGSKLMDFSVSEYFNHLKGAGLGSLPGMSAEILDAEERNLISTGHIPVDNWLGVIRTAHGLGIPTTPTML' A
#
# COMPACT_ATOMS: atom_id res chain seq x y z
N MET A 1 2.69 1.91 7.29
CA MET A 1 2.88 0.49 6.91
C MET A 1 3.71 -0.17 8.01
N ASN A 2 3.44 -1.42 8.42
CA ASN A 2 4.19 -2.03 9.54
C ASN A 2 5.69 -2.18 9.24
N GLY A 3 6.06 -2.58 8.01
CA GLY A 3 7.47 -2.69 7.62
C GLY A 3 8.25 -1.39 7.75
N SER A 4 7.65 -0.26 7.36
CA SER A 4 8.30 1.05 7.49
C SER A 4 8.47 1.45 8.96
N LYS A 5 7.46 1.20 9.81
CA LYS A 5 7.51 1.49 11.26
C LYS A 5 8.59 0.67 11.99
N LEU A 6 8.75 -0.60 11.62
CA LEU A 6 9.76 -1.48 12.22
C LEU A 6 11.20 -1.02 11.92
N MET A 7 11.39 -0.28 10.83
CA MET A 7 12.69 0.26 10.42
C MET A 7 12.84 1.75 10.71
N ASP A 8 11.86 2.37 11.38
CA ASP A 8 11.77 3.84 11.56
C ASP A 8 11.91 4.64 10.25
N PHE A 9 11.34 4.09 9.16
CA PHE A 9 11.35 4.68 7.83
C PHE A 9 9.99 5.32 7.50
N SER A 10 10.03 6.39 6.72
CA SER A 10 8.88 6.81 5.92
C SER A 10 8.52 5.72 4.90
N VAL A 11 7.30 5.77 4.36
CA VAL A 11 6.86 4.82 3.32
C VAL A 11 7.74 4.91 2.07
N SER A 12 8.18 6.13 1.72
CA SER A 12 9.06 6.35 0.57
C SER A 12 10.47 5.78 0.79
N GLU A 13 11.07 5.99 1.96
CA GLU A 13 12.38 5.42 2.30
C GLU A 13 12.33 3.90 2.30
N TYR A 14 11.25 3.34 2.86
CA TYR A 14 11.03 1.91 2.87
C TYR A 14 10.93 1.33 1.45
N PHE A 15 10.18 1.98 0.55
CA PHE A 15 10.10 1.53 -0.84
C PHE A 15 11.39 1.71 -1.63
N ASN A 16 12.14 2.79 -1.40
CA ASN A 16 13.47 2.93 -1.99
C ASN A 16 14.43 1.84 -1.52
N HIS A 17 14.38 1.50 -0.23
CA HIS A 17 15.16 0.41 0.32
C HIS A 17 14.79 -0.94 -0.32
N LEU A 18 13.49 -1.26 -0.39
CA LEU A 18 13.02 -2.49 -1.04
C LEU A 18 13.36 -2.54 -2.53
N LYS A 19 13.24 -1.42 -3.25
CA LYS A 19 13.62 -1.32 -4.66
C LYS A 19 15.12 -1.58 -4.85
N GLY A 20 15.97 -1.03 -3.99
CA GLY A 20 17.41 -1.33 -3.97
C GLY A 20 17.72 -2.79 -3.67
N ALA A 21 16.87 -3.47 -2.90
CA ALA A 21 16.95 -4.90 -2.62
C ALA A 21 16.35 -5.80 -3.73
N GLY A 22 15.82 -5.22 -4.82
CA GLY A 22 15.31 -5.96 -5.99
C GLY A 22 13.79 -6.05 -6.10
N LEU A 23 13.02 -5.27 -5.32
CA LEU A 23 11.56 -5.19 -5.49
C LEU A 23 11.20 -4.63 -6.87
N GLY A 24 10.53 -5.44 -7.70
CA GLY A 24 10.12 -5.07 -9.06
C GLY A 24 8.66 -4.62 -9.22
N SER A 25 7.76 -5.01 -8.33
CA SER A 25 6.34 -4.60 -8.34
C SER A 25 5.71 -4.81 -6.96
N LEU A 26 4.56 -4.18 -6.71
CA LEU A 26 3.73 -4.46 -5.53
C LEU A 26 2.39 -5.04 -5.96
N PRO A 27 1.96 -6.19 -5.43
CA PRO A 27 0.58 -6.61 -5.61
C PRO A 27 -0.33 -5.62 -4.87
N GLY A 28 -1.36 -5.12 -5.53
CA GLY A 28 -2.33 -4.15 -4.98
C GLY A 28 -3.36 -4.81 -4.06
N MET A 29 -2.92 -5.77 -3.25
CA MET A 29 -3.79 -6.53 -2.34
C MET A 29 -4.54 -5.57 -1.39
N SER A 30 -5.74 -6.00 -0.96
CA SER A 30 -6.56 -5.30 0.03
C SER A 30 -7.19 -3.98 -0.45
N ALA A 31 -7.39 -3.80 -1.76
CA ALA A 31 -8.29 -2.76 -2.24
C ALA A 31 -9.75 -3.08 -1.87
N GLU A 32 -10.19 -4.34 -2.11
CA GLU A 32 -11.57 -4.83 -1.94
C GLU A 32 -12.60 -3.85 -2.49
N ILE A 33 -13.17 -3.00 -1.61
CA ILE A 33 -14.00 -1.86 -1.96
C ILE A 33 -13.34 -0.58 -1.43
N LEU A 34 -13.34 0.46 -2.26
CA LEU A 34 -12.79 1.78 -1.91
C LEU A 34 -13.82 2.73 -1.29
N ASP A 35 -15.07 2.29 -1.17
CA ASP A 35 -16.06 2.93 -0.31
C ASP A 35 -15.73 2.60 1.15
N ALA A 36 -15.52 3.64 1.96
CA ALA A 36 -15.07 3.48 3.34
C ALA A 36 -16.14 2.84 4.24
N GLU A 37 -17.43 3.11 3.98
CA GLU A 37 -18.52 2.60 4.79
C GLU A 37 -18.71 1.10 4.53
N GLU A 38 -18.80 0.72 3.25
CA GLU A 38 -18.90 -0.69 2.84
C GLU A 38 -17.67 -1.49 3.27
N ARG A 39 -16.46 -0.92 3.12
CA ARG A 39 -15.22 -1.56 3.54
C ARG A 39 -15.19 -1.82 5.04
N ASN A 40 -15.71 -0.89 5.86
CA ASN A 40 -15.80 -1.09 7.30
C ASN A 40 -16.79 -2.20 7.67
N LEU A 41 -17.81 -2.45 6.84
CA LEU A 41 -18.76 -3.54 7.05
C LEU A 41 -18.15 -4.91 6.69
N ILE A 42 -17.43 -5.01 5.56
CA ILE A 42 -16.99 -6.29 5.00
C ILE A 42 -15.53 -6.65 5.31
N SER A 43 -14.71 -5.68 5.73
CA SER A 43 -13.24 -5.79 5.76
C SER A 43 -12.62 -5.09 6.97
N THR A 44 -13.08 -5.46 8.16
CA THR A 44 -12.60 -4.89 9.43
C THR A 44 -11.13 -5.23 9.69
N GLY A 45 -10.34 -4.22 10.10
CA GLY A 45 -8.95 -4.39 10.51
C GLY A 45 -7.90 -4.09 9.42
N HIS A 46 -8.34 -3.83 8.18
CA HIS A 46 -7.44 -3.33 7.15
C HIS A 46 -7.11 -1.84 7.33
N ILE A 47 -6.02 -1.40 6.68
CA ILE A 47 -5.68 0.02 6.67
C ILE A 47 -6.82 0.85 6.04
N PRO A 48 -7.05 2.10 6.51
CA PRO A 48 -8.01 3.00 5.88
C PRO A 48 -7.75 3.20 4.39
N VAL A 49 -8.82 3.44 3.62
CA VAL A 49 -8.74 3.68 2.16
C VAL A 49 -7.72 4.77 1.83
N ASP A 50 -7.74 5.90 2.54
CA ASP A 50 -6.80 7.00 2.30
C ASP A 50 -5.33 6.60 2.53
N ASN A 51 -5.09 5.77 3.55
CA ASN A 51 -3.74 5.26 3.81
C ASN A 51 -3.31 4.29 2.71
N TRP A 52 -4.21 3.43 2.24
CA TRP A 52 -3.95 2.53 1.12
C TRP A 52 -3.63 3.34 -0.16
N LEU A 53 -4.43 4.36 -0.47
CA LEU A 53 -4.18 5.27 -1.59
C LEU A 53 -2.83 5.97 -1.46
N GLY A 54 -2.46 6.41 -0.25
CA GLY A 54 -1.15 7.01 0.02
C GLY A 54 0.01 6.05 -0.27
N VAL A 55 -0.11 4.79 0.10
CA VAL A 55 0.89 3.74 -0.20
C VAL A 55 1.01 3.53 -1.70
N ILE A 56 -0.09 3.35 -2.42
CA ILE A 56 -0.09 3.12 -3.87
C ILE A 56 0.48 4.33 -4.62
N ARG A 57 0.07 5.56 -4.26
CA ARG A 57 0.61 6.79 -4.85
C ARG A 57 2.11 6.93 -4.61
N THR A 58 2.59 6.58 -3.43
CA THR A 58 4.03 6.61 -3.11
C THR A 58 4.79 5.60 -3.98
N ALA A 59 4.28 4.37 -4.12
CA ALA A 59 4.88 3.35 -4.99
C ALA A 59 4.96 3.82 -6.45
N HIS A 60 3.86 4.34 -7.00
CA HIS A 60 3.83 4.86 -8.37
C HIS A 60 4.77 6.04 -8.56
N GLY A 61 4.86 6.95 -7.58
CA GLY A 61 5.80 8.08 -7.59
C GLY A 61 7.27 7.64 -7.64
N LEU A 62 7.58 6.45 -7.13
CA LEU A 62 8.93 5.84 -7.20
C LEU A 62 9.13 4.92 -8.41
N GLY A 63 8.15 4.86 -9.32
CA GLY A 63 8.17 4.00 -10.51
C GLY A 63 8.00 2.51 -10.20
N ILE A 64 7.39 2.17 -9.07
CA ILE A 64 7.07 0.79 -8.70
C ILE A 64 5.65 0.48 -9.20
N PRO A 65 5.47 -0.39 -10.20
CA PRO A 65 4.15 -0.73 -10.72
C PRO A 65 3.35 -1.54 -9.69
N THR A 66 2.01 -1.39 -9.73
CA THR A 66 1.10 -2.13 -8.85
C THR A 66 -0.07 -2.74 -9.61
N THR A 67 -0.65 -3.82 -9.10
CA THR A 67 -1.85 -4.47 -9.66
C THR A 67 -2.98 -4.59 -8.62
N PRO A 68 -3.97 -3.68 -8.61
CA PRO A 68 -5.11 -3.78 -7.69
C PRO A 68 -6.16 -4.76 -8.20
N THR A 69 -6.94 -5.33 -7.27
CA THR A 69 -8.20 -6.05 -7.54
C THR A 69 -9.37 -5.27 -6.93
N MET A 70 -10.57 -5.38 -7.51
CA MET A 70 -11.79 -4.74 -7.02
C MET A 70 -12.89 -5.80 -6.94
N LEU A 71 -13.68 -5.78 -5.86
CA LEU A 71 -14.79 -6.69 -5.60
C LEU A 71 -16.14 -6.00 -5.82
#